data_AF-A0A841PAK0-F1
#
_entry.id   AF-A0A841PAK0-F1
#
_cell.length_a   1.000
_cell.length_b   1.000
_cell.length_c   1.000
_cell.angle_alpha   90.00
_cell.angle_beta   90.00
_cell.angle_gamma   90.00
#
_symmetry.space_group_name_H-M   'P 1'
#
loop_
_entity.id
_entity.type
_entity.pdbx_description
1 polymer ?
#
loop_
_entity_poly.entity_id
_entity_poly.type
_entity_poly.pdbx_seq_one_letter_code
_entity_poly.pdbx_strand_id
1 'polypeptide(L)'
;MRHSSCRTARAVPGLKARLWEQRMSRLIVGYGTSIGAGDHKTVGGLRKKPSQPKVFSAACRNRAMPRDIRPARNDAASKPREKTMQYLLLIYSSEAGMAAAPKEAITQMSAAYGAYTEAMKKAGVFVAGERLKPTKIATTVRVANGKTNVIDGPYADTKEQLGGYYLIEVPDMDAAISWAARCPGASAGTMEVRPIWPMAEYMTTYTA
;
A
#
# COMPACT_ATOMS: atom_id res chain seq x y z
N MET A 1 43.94 -5.32 39.21
CA MET A 1 42.98 -4.44 39.92
C MET A 1 41.81 -4.15 39.00
N ARG A 2 40.62 -4.67 39.32
CA ARG A 2 39.34 -4.31 38.69
C ARG A 2 38.99 -2.90 39.10
N HIS A 3 38.57 -2.01 38.22
CA HIS A 3 37.67 -0.91 38.59
C HIS A 3 36.57 -0.77 37.52
N SER A 4 35.36 -1.03 37.98
CA SER A 4 34.08 -0.78 37.36
C SER A 4 33.61 0.61 37.80
N SER A 5 33.15 1.46 36.89
CA SER A 5 32.11 2.45 37.18
C SER A 5 31.43 2.81 35.85
N CYS A 6 30.17 2.43 35.68
CA CYS A 6 28.94 3.05 36.19
C CYS A 6 28.42 4.14 35.25
N ARG A 7 27.28 3.79 34.65
CA ARG A 7 26.46 4.52 33.69
C ARG A 7 25.83 5.73 34.40
N THR A 8 25.83 6.90 33.78
CA THR A 8 24.81 7.94 34.06
C THR A 8 24.12 8.30 32.77
N ALA A 9 22.85 7.89 32.68
CA ALA A 9 21.90 8.37 31.70
C ALA A 9 21.61 9.85 31.99
N ARG A 10 21.53 10.68 30.94
CA ARG A 10 20.96 12.02 31.05
C ARG A 10 20.02 12.30 29.89
N ALA A 11 18.97 13.04 30.24
CA ALA A 11 17.64 13.09 29.66
C ALA A 11 17.54 13.70 28.24
N VAL A 12 16.48 13.26 27.57
CA VAL A 12 15.87 13.79 26.35
C VAL A 12 15.19 15.14 26.63
N PRO A 13 15.24 16.09 25.69
CA PRO A 13 14.13 17.00 25.48
C PRO A 13 13.63 16.96 24.03
N GLY A 14 12.38 16.53 23.87
CA GLY A 14 11.62 16.75 22.65
C GLY A 14 10.92 18.11 22.68
N LEU A 15 10.79 18.76 21.52
CA LEU A 15 9.60 19.49 21.09
C LEU A 15 9.78 19.94 19.63
N LYS A 16 8.68 19.95 18.86
CA LYS A 16 8.53 20.36 17.44
C LYS A 16 8.55 19.25 16.39
N ALA A 17 7.72 18.23 16.59
CA ALA A 17 7.23 17.36 15.52
C ALA A 17 5.71 17.12 15.63
N ARG A 18 4.94 18.17 15.95
CA ARG A 18 3.46 18.08 16.11
C ARG A 18 2.70 19.22 15.42
N LEU A 19 3.22 19.77 14.33
CA LEU A 19 2.53 20.83 13.57
C LEU A 19 2.38 20.55 12.06
N TRP A 20 2.86 19.40 11.57
CA TRP A 20 2.69 19.02 10.16
C TRP A 20 1.55 18.00 9.95
N GLU A 21 1.29 17.14 10.92
CA GLU A 21 0.31 16.03 10.86
C GLU A 21 -1.18 16.45 10.91
N GLN A 22 -1.51 17.72 11.15
CA GLN A 22 -2.92 18.19 11.17
C GLN A 22 -3.36 18.94 9.89
N ARG A 23 -2.50 19.07 8.88
CA ARG A 23 -2.81 19.90 7.69
C ARG A 23 -2.84 19.14 6.35
N MET A 24 -2.61 17.82 6.34
CA MET A 24 -2.69 17.00 5.12
C MET A 24 -3.88 16.02 5.08
N SER A 25 -4.70 15.91 6.13
CA SER A 25 -5.84 14.98 6.18
C SER A 25 -7.18 15.56 5.72
N ARG A 26 -7.19 16.61 4.88
CA ARG A 26 -8.45 17.27 4.43
C ARG A 26 -8.65 17.39 2.92
N LEU A 27 -7.88 16.68 2.11
CA LEU A 27 -8.13 16.58 0.67
C LEU A 27 -7.97 15.12 0.26
N ILE A 28 -9.07 14.35 0.38
CA ILE A 28 -9.50 13.18 -0.42
C ILE A 28 -10.70 12.61 0.35
N VAL A 29 -11.88 13.22 0.18
CA VAL A 29 -13.21 12.58 0.20
C VAL A 29 -14.17 13.61 -0.39
N GLY A 30 -14.86 13.27 -1.47
CA GLY A 30 -16.10 13.96 -1.85
C GLY A 30 -16.21 14.37 -3.32
N TYR A 31 -16.38 13.41 -4.22
CA TYR A 31 -17.18 13.62 -5.44
C TYR A 31 -18.22 12.52 -5.51
N GLY A 32 -19.47 12.91 -5.24
CA GLY A 32 -20.66 12.10 -5.37
C GLY A 32 -21.80 13.00 -5.85
N THR A 33 -21.90 13.13 -7.17
CA THR A 33 -23.01 13.77 -7.86
C THR A 33 -24.27 12.92 -7.64
N SER A 34 -25.37 13.54 -7.22
CA SER A 34 -26.70 13.01 -7.53
C SER A 34 -27.68 14.16 -7.78
N ILE A 35 -28.59 13.87 -8.69
CA ILE A 35 -29.40 14.77 -9.49
C ILE A 35 -30.82 14.67 -8.93
N GLY A 36 -31.50 15.81 -8.76
CA GLY A 36 -32.91 15.96 -9.10
C GLY A 36 -34.00 15.53 -8.11
N ALA A 37 -34.87 16.53 -7.86
CA ALA A 37 -36.34 16.47 -7.82
C ALA A 37 -37.06 16.38 -6.47
N GLY A 38 -37.92 17.39 -6.23
CA GLY A 38 -39.27 17.15 -5.72
C GLY A 38 -39.66 17.88 -4.44
N ASP A 39 -40.11 19.13 -4.55
CA ASP A 39 -41.03 19.76 -3.59
C ASP A 39 -42.34 18.95 -3.50
N HIS A 40 -42.87 18.71 -2.30
CA HIS A 40 -44.28 18.96 -1.95
C HIS A 40 -44.57 18.73 -0.45
N LYS A 41 -45.49 19.57 0.04
CA LYS A 41 -45.87 19.92 1.43
C LYS A 41 -46.49 18.80 2.30
N THR A 42 -46.33 18.96 3.63
CA THR A 42 -47.22 18.71 4.82
C THR A 42 -48.14 17.48 4.83
N VAL A 43 -48.31 16.70 5.92
CA VAL A 43 -48.99 16.96 7.21
C VAL A 43 -48.62 15.77 8.14
N GLY A 44 -48.12 15.91 9.37
CA GLY A 44 -48.90 15.97 10.61
C GLY A 44 -49.52 14.62 11.05
N GLY A 45 -49.09 14.07 12.19
CA GLY A 45 -50.01 13.32 13.07
C GLY A 45 -49.62 11.94 13.60
N LEU A 46 -49.19 11.94 14.87
CA LEU A 46 -49.53 10.99 15.95
C LEU A 46 -49.05 9.53 15.97
N ARG A 47 -48.14 9.31 16.93
CA ARG A 47 -47.86 8.09 17.70
C ARG A 47 -49.12 7.34 18.17
N LYS A 48 -49.05 6.01 18.20
CA LYS A 48 -49.21 5.19 19.43
C LYS A 48 -48.75 3.74 19.22
N LYS A 49 -48.07 3.19 20.24
CA LYS A 49 -47.54 1.82 20.33
C LYS A 49 -48.66 0.78 20.56
N PRO A 50 -48.43 -0.50 20.20
CA PRO A 50 -49.42 -1.56 20.29
C PRO A 50 -49.37 -2.30 21.63
N SER A 51 -50.53 -2.80 22.09
CA SER A 51 -50.64 -3.82 23.13
C SER A 51 -51.64 -4.91 22.70
N GLN A 52 -51.07 -6.06 22.33
CA GLN A 52 -51.52 -7.47 22.40
C GLN A 52 -53.04 -7.78 22.44
N PRO A 53 -53.44 -8.88 21.78
CA PRO A 53 -54.08 -9.92 22.59
C PRO A 53 -53.68 -11.38 22.26
N LYS A 54 -53.41 -12.08 23.36
CA LYS A 54 -53.92 -13.39 23.81
C LYS A 54 -53.95 -14.58 22.83
N VAL A 55 -53.14 -15.55 23.21
CA VAL A 55 -53.00 -16.93 22.73
C VAL A 55 -54.27 -17.75 23.01
N PHE A 56 -54.67 -18.58 22.04
CA PHE A 56 -55.51 -19.77 22.25
C PHE A 56 -54.92 -20.95 21.44
N SER A 57 -54.49 -22.00 22.17
CA SER A 57 -54.78 -23.45 22.00
C SER A 57 -55.13 -23.99 20.59
N ALA A 58 -54.69 -25.14 20.06
CA ALA A 58 -53.88 -26.27 20.52
C ALA A 58 -53.58 -27.23 19.34
N ALA A 59 -52.64 -28.16 19.60
CA ALA A 59 -52.56 -29.55 19.13
C ALA A 59 -52.00 -29.91 17.72
N CYS A 60 -50.80 -30.52 17.79
CA CYS A 60 -50.38 -31.82 17.25
C CYS A 60 -50.13 -32.08 15.74
N ARG A 61 -48.87 -32.49 15.52
CA ARG A 61 -48.35 -33.62 14.71
C ARG A 61 -48.07 -33.40 13.21
N ASN A 62 -46.76 -33.46 12.93
CA ASN A 62 -46.07 -33.79 11.68
C ASN A 62 -46.43 -33.01 10.42
N ARG A 63 -45.58 -32.02 10.08
CA ARG A 63 -45.34 -31.66 8.68
C ARG A 63 -43.87 -31.91 8.34
N ALA A 64 -43.67 -32.74 7.33
CA ALA A 64 -42.37 -33.12 6.79
C ALA A 64 -41.55 -31.89 6.36
N MET A 65 -40.25 -31.93 6.63
CA MET A 65 -39.28 -30.98 6.08
C MET A 65 -39.25 -31.14 4.55
N PRO A 66 -39.29 -30.06 3.75
CA PRO A 66 -38.98 -30.18 2.33
C PRO A 66 -37.51 -30.61 2.18
N ARG A 67 -37.30 -31.74 1.52
CA ARG A 67 -36.01 -32.04 0.89
C ARG A 67 -35.75 -30.98 -0.19
N ASP A 68 -34.48 -30.66 -0.37
CA ASP A 68 -33.93 -29.75 -1.39
C ASP A 68 -33.78 -28.27 -0.99
N ILE A 69 -32.95 -28.04 0.03
CA ILE A 69 -32.02 -26.90 -0.03
C ILE A 69 -30.63 -27.52 -0.23
N ARG A 70 -30.26 -27.78 -1.50
CA ARG A 70 -28.86 -27.93 -1.85
C ARG A 70 -28.24 -26.53 -1.69
N PRO A 71 -27.22 -26.33 -0.82
CA PRO A 71 -26.50 -25.07 -0.86
C PRO A 71 -25.92 -24.94 -2.26
N ALA A 72 -26.18 -23.80 -2.92
CA ALA A 72 -25.50 -23.44 -4.14
C ALA A 72 -24.00 -23.55 -3.86
N ARG A 73 -23.32 -24.49 -4.53
CA ARG A 73 -21.87 -24.45 -4.61
C ARG A 73 -21.55 -23.10 -5.25
N ASN A 74 -20.84 -22.26 -4.50
CA ASN A 74 -20.19 -21.09 -5.07
C ASN A 74 -19.08 -21.60 -5.98
N ASP A 75 -19.44 -22.08 -7.16
CA ASP A 75 -18.53 -22.39 -8.26
C ASP A 75 -18.13 -21.08 -8.96
N ALA A 76 -17.80 -20.05 -8.17
CA ALA A 76 -16.91 -18.98 -8.60
C ALA A 76 -15.49 -19.56 -8.66
N ALA A 77 -15.32 -20.56 -9.53
CA ALA A 77 -14.03 -21.03 -9.96
C ALA A 77 -13.32 -19.81 -10.54
N SER A 78 -12.43 -19.22 -9.75
CA SER A 78 -11.45 -18.26 -10.22
C SER A 78 -10.82 -18.86 -11.47
N LYS A 79 -10.94 -18.18 -12.62
CA LYS A 79 -10.19 -18.54 -13.83
C LYS A 79 -8.75 -18.86 -13.40
N PRO A 80 -8.10 -19.91 -13.95
CA PRO A 80 -6.69 -20.14 -13.70
C PRO A 80 -5.97 -18.83 -13.92
N ARG A 81 -5.37 -18.27 -12.86
CA ARG A 81 -4.55 -17.07 -13.03
C ARG A 81 -3.43 -17.51 -13.95
N GLU A 82 -3.35 -16.88 -15.12
CA GLU A 82 -2.16 -16.94 -15.95
C GLU A 82 -0.96 -16.70 -15.02
N LYS A 83 0.11 -17.49 -15.18
CA LYS A 83 1.23 -17.49 -14.23
C LYS A 83 1.89 -16.12 -14.26
N THR A 84 1.49 -15.25 -13.34
CA THR A 84 2.06 -13.94 -13.14
C THR A 84 3.30 -14.06 -12.26
N MET A 85 4.27 -13.20 -12.52
CA MET A 85 5.50 -13.09 -11.77
C MET A 85 5.59 -11.70 -11.15
N GLN A 86 6.23 -11.62 -9.98
CA GLN A 86 6.44 -10.35 -9.31
C GLN A 86 7.78 -9.75 -9.71
N TYR A 87 7.78 -8.46 -9.99
CA TYR A 87 8.98 -7.70 -10.35
C TYR A 87 9.07 -6.45 -9.49
N LEU A 88 10.28 -6.18 -9.01
CA LEU A 88 10.65 -4.97 -8.30
C LEU A 88 11.26 -3.98 -9.30
N LEU A 89 10.63 -2.84 -9.46
CA LEU A 89 11.13 -1.69 -10.21
C LEU A 89 11.82 -0.75 -9.22
N LEU A 90 13.13 -0.64 -9.28
CA LEU A 90 13.93 0.25 -8.43
C LEU A 90 14.19 1.56 -9.18
N ILE A 91 13.94 2.69 -8.52
CA ILE A 91 14.03 4.02 -9.11
C ILE A 91 15.28 4.70 -8.56
N TYR A 92 16.29 4.89 -9.41
CA TYR A 92 17.51 5.60 -9.08
C TYR A 92 17.50 6.99 -9.71
N SER A 93 17.92 8.00 -8.96
CA SER A 93 18.04 9.37 -9.46
C SER A 93 19.05 10.17 -8.63
N SER A 94 19.54 11.28 -9.17
CA SER A 94 20.40 12.20 -8.41
C SER A 94 19.57 13.01 -7.41
N GLU A 95 19.79 12.82 -6.11
CA GLU A 95 19.17 13.64 -5.06
C GLU A 95 19.60 15.11 -5.17
N ALA A 96 20.86 15.37 -5.53
CA ALA A 96 21.38 16.72 -5.75
C ALA A 96 20.68 17.41 -6.94
N GLY A 97 20.50 16.69 -8.05
CA GLY A 97 19.77 17.19 -9.22
C GLY A 97 18.30 17.49 -8.89
N MET A 98 17.64 16.61 -8.14
CA MET A 98 16.27 16.79 -7.67
C MET A 98 16.13 18.00 -6.72
N ALA A 99 17.10 18.22 -5.84
CA ALA A 99 17.09 19.35 -4.91
C ALA A 99 17.33 20.71 -5.61
N ALA A 100 18.07 20.71 -6.72
CA ALA A 100 18.33 21.90 -7.53
C ALA A 100 17.22 22.22 -8.55
N ALA A 101 16.26 21.30 -8.75
CA ALA A 101 15.22 21.45 -9.74
C ALA A 101 14.22 22.59 -9.37
N PRO A 102 13.67 23.31 -10.37
CA PRO A 102 12.59 24.27 -10.14
C PRO A 102 11.37 23.63 -9.48
N LYS A 103 10.66 24.39 -8.64
CA LYS A 103 9.49 23.89 -7.90
C LYS A 103 8.37 23.41 -8.83
N GLU A 104 8.23 24.08 -9.97
CA GLU A 104 7.28 23.74 -11.03
C GLU A 104 7.59 22.36 -11.60
N ALA A 105 8.87 22.07 -11.87
CA ALA A 105 9.31 20.77 -12.36
C ALA A 105 9.06 19.66 -11.33
N ILE A 106 9.32 19.91 -10.04
CA ILE A 106 9.02 18.97 -8.95
C ILE A 106 7.51 18.67 -8.88
N THR A 107 6.68 19.70 -9.03
CA THR A 107 5.21 19.58 -8.99
C THR A 107 4.69 18.76 -10.17
N GLN A 108 5.18 19.04 -11.39
CA GLN A 108 4.84 18.27 -12.59
C GLN A 108 5.28 16.82 -12.48
N MET A 109 6.49 16.57 -11.99
CA MET A 109 6.99 15.21 -11.75
C MET A 109 6.12 14.46 -10.74
N SER A 110 5.74 15.11 -9.64
CA SER A 110 4.85 14.52 -8.62
C SER A 110 3.48 14.15 -9.20
N ALA A 111 2.89 15.02 -10.04
CA ALA A 111 1.64 14.73 -10.72
C ALA A 111 1.77 13.56 -11.70
N ALA A 112 2.88 13.47 -12.44
CA ALA A 112 3.17 12.37 -13.35
C ALA A 112 3.30 11.02 -12.60
N TYR A 113 3.96 11.00 -11.43
CA TYR A 113 4.03 9.80 -10.57
C TYR A 113 2.64 9.39 -10.04
N GLY A 114 1.80 10.37 -9.69
CA GLY A 114 0.41 10.12 -9.31
C GLY A 114 -0.37 9.44 -10.44
N ALA A 115 -0.33 10.00 -11.64
CA ALA A 115 -1.00 9.44 -12.81
C ALA A 115 -0.48 8.04 -13.18
N TYR A 116 0.83 7.83 -13.12
CA TYR A 116 1.47 6.54 -13.38
C TYR A 116 1.02 5.46 -12.38
N THR A 117 0.97 5.80 -11.09
CA THR A 117 0.50 4.88 -10.03
C THR A 117 -0.97 4.51 -10.24
N GLU A 118 -1.82 5.47 -10.57
CA GLU A 118 -3.23 5.22 -10.86
C GLU A 118 -3.43 4.37 -12.12
N ALA A 119 -2.58 4.54 -13.14
CA ALA A 119 -2.60 3.69 -14.33
C ALA A 119 -2.25 2.23 -13.99
N MET A 120 -1.24 1.99 -13.14
CA MET A 120 -0.88 0.63 -12.69
C MET A 120 -2.00 -0.03 -11.87
N LYS A 121 -2.64 0.73 -10.96
CA LYS A 121 -3.77 0.23 -10.18
C LYS A 121 -4.96 -0.14 -11.07
N LYS A 122 -5.31 0.73 -12.03
CA LYS A 122 -6.40 0.46 -12.99
C LYS A 122 -6.12 -0.74 -13.88
N ALA A 123 -4.85 -0.96 -14.25
CA ALA A 123 -4.43 -2.14 -15.00
C ALA A 123 -4.36 -3.42 -14.15
N GLY A 124 -4.51 -3.33 -12.83
CA GLY A 124 -4.44 -4.48 -11.92
C GLY A 124 -3.03 -5.02 -11.69
N VAL A 125 -1.98 -4.29 -12.09
CA VAL A 125 -0.58 -4.75 -11.97
C VAL A 125 0.12 -4.22 -10.72
N PHE A 126 -0.45 -3.22 -10.04
CA PHE A 126 0.14 -2.61 -8.86
C PHE A 126 0.00 -3.52 -7.63
N VAL A 127 1.12 -3.91 -7.02
CA VAL A 127 1.14 -4.63 -5.74
C VAL A 127 1.49 -3.68 -4.60
N ALA A 128 2.59 -2.92 -4.74
CA ALA A 128 3.04 -1.93 -3.77
C ALA A 128 3.97 -0.90 -4.44
N GLY A 129 4.23 0.23 -3.78
CA GLY A 129 5.26 1.17 -4.24
C GLY A 129 5.24 2.47 -3.45
N GLU A 130 6.42 3.01 -3.17
CA GLU A 130 6.58 4.19 -2.31
C GLU A 130 7.81 5.02 -2.70
N ARG A 131 7.77 6.32 -2.39
CA ARG A 131 8.93 7.21 -2.42
C ARG A 131 9.68 7.10 -1.10
N LEU A 132 10.98 6.85 -1.18
CA LEU A 132 11.88 6.87 -0.02
C LEU A 132 12.29 8.29 0.32
N LYS A 133 12.61 8.52 1.59
CA LYS A 133 13.22 9.78 2.03
C LYS A 133 14.68 9.87 1.57
N PRO A 134 15.30 11.06 1.56
CA PRO A 134 16.68 11.24 1.12
C PRO A 134 17.67 10.34 1.88
N THR A 135 18.70 9.87 1.19
CA THR A 135 19.73 8.97 1.74
C THR A 135 20.44 9.52 2.97
N LYS A 136 20.51 10.84 3.12
CA LYS A 136 21.09 11.52 4.30
C LYS A 136 20.43 11.12 5.63
N ILE A 137 19.19 10.63 5.60
CA ILE A 137 18.49 10.16 6.82
C ILE A 137 18.38 8.63 6.88
N ALA A 138 19.00 7.92 5.94
CA ALA A 138 19.05 6.47 5.98
C ALA A 138 19.93 5.99 7.14
N THR A 139 19.69 4.77 7.58
CA THR A 139 20.51 4.10 8.59
C THR A 139 20.81 2.70 8.09
N THR A 140 22.09 2.37 7.98
CA THR A 140 22.58 1.06 7.55
C THR A 140 22.97 0.24 8.77
N VAL A 141 22.53 -1.02 8.80
CA VAL A 141 22.80 -1.95 9.90
C VAL A 141 23.55 -3.16 9.38
N ARG A 142 24.65 -3.54 10.05
CA ARG A 142 25.43 -4.75 9.76
C ARG A 142 25.73 -5.51 11.03
N VAL A 143 25.43 -6.80 11.06
CA VAL A 143 25.82 -7.69 12.17
C VAL A 143 27.09 -8.44 11.79
N ALA A 144 28.10 -8.38 12.64
CA ALA A 144 29.35 -9.13 12.49
C ALA A 144 29.84 -9.61 13.85
N ASN A 145 30.27 -10.87 13.95
CA ASN A 145 30.74 -11.49 15.20
C ASN A 145 29.78 -11.29 16.39
N GLY A 146 28.47 -11.41 16.15
CA GLY A 146 27.43 -11.23 17.16
C GLY A 146 27.20 -9.77 17.63
N LYS A 147 27.85 -8.79 16.99
CA LYS A 147 27.70 -7.36 17.31
C LYS A 147 26.96 -6.63 16.20
N THR A 148 26.00 -5.80 16.59
CA THR A 148 25.26 -4.92 15.68
C THR A 148 26.01 -3.61 15.49
N ASN A 149 26.44 -3.35 14.27
CA ASN A 149 27.01 -2.08 13.86
C ASN A 149 25.93 -1.26 13.14
N VAL A 150 25.73 -0.03 13.56
CA VAL A 150 24.76 0.92 13.00
C VAL A 150 25.55 2.10 12.44
N ILE A 151 25.29 2.44 11.17
CA ILE A 151 26.01 3.47 10.43
C ILE A 151 24.96 4.41 9.84
N ASP A 152 25.16 5.72 10.02
CA ASP A 152 24.31 6.72 9.39
C ASP A 152 24.61 6.80 7.88
N GLY A 153 23.55 6.88 7.08
CA GLY A 153 23.63 6.94 5.62
C GLY A 153 23.26 5.62 4.91
N PRO A 154 23.27 5.65 3.58
CA PRO A 154 22.89 4.50 2.74
C PRO A 154 23.97 3.42 2.76
N TYR A 155 23.62 2.22 2.28
CA TYR A 155 24.56 1.11 2.15
C TYR A 155 25.73 1.44 1.21
N ALA A 156 25.44 2.11 0.10
CA ALA A 156 26.41 2.53 -0.89
C ALA A 156 26.26 4.03 -1.16
N ASP A 157 27.39 4.73 -1.19
CA ASP A 157 27.47 6.14 -1.59
C ASP A 157 27.72 6.20 -3.10
N THR A 158 26.63 6.29 -3.85
CA THR A 158 26.60 6.30 -5.32
C THR A 158 26.22 7.67 -5.83
N LYS A 159 26.51 7.97 -7.11
CA LYS A 159 26.08 9.23 -7.74
C LYS A 159 24.56 9.34 -7.88
N GLU A 160 23.90 8.21 -8.12
CA GLU A 160 22.44 8.09 -8.17
C GLU A 160 21.96 7.27 -6.97
N GLN A 161 21.00 7.81 -6.22
CA GLN A 161 20.50 7.19 -5.01
C GLN A 161 19.17 6.47 -5.28
N LEU A 162 18.91 5.40 -4.52
CA LEU A 162 17.63 4.71 -4.55
C LEU A 162 16.54 5.62 -3.97
N GLY A 163 15.72 6.18 -4.84
CA GLY A 163 14.68 7.13 -4.49
C GLY A 163 13.33 6.49 -4.20
N GLY A 164 13.02 5.34 -4.78
CA GLY A 164 11.71 4.73 -4.66
C GLY A 164 11.67 3.35 -5.29
N TYR A 165 10.54 2.69 -5.13
CA TYR A 165 10.30 1.40 -5.77
C TYR A 165 8.84 1.22 -6.14
N TYR A 166 8.60 0.31 -7.09
CA TYR A 166 7.30 -0.31 -7.32
C TYR A 166 7.45 -1.83 -7.33
N LEU A 167 6.57 -2.53 -6.64
CA LEU A 167 6.35 -3.95 -6.80
C LEU A 167 5.14 -4.14 -7.72
N ILE A 168 5.35 -4.83 -8.84
CA ILE A 168 4.31 -5.10 -9.83
C ILE A 168 4.17 -6.60 -10.07
N GLU A 169 2.98 -7.01 -10.51
CA GLU A 169 2.66 -8.38 -10.89
C GLU A 169 2.23 -8.40 -12.36
N VAL A 170 3.03 -9.05 -13.20
CA VAL A 170 2.90 -9.05 -14.67
C VAL A 170 3.32 -10.43 -15.22
N PRO A 171 2.94 -10.81 -16.46
CA PRO A 171 3.20 -12.15 -16.97
C PRO A 171 4.70 -12.46 -17.15
N ASP A 172 5.51 -11.47 -17.53
CA ASP A 172 6.91 -11.67 -17.93
C ASP A 172 7.77 -10.41 -17.77
N MET A 173 9.06 -10.57 -18.09
CA MET A 173 10.07 -9.50 -18.01
C MET A 173 9.79 -8.37 -19.01
N ASP A 174 9.27 -8.67 -20.19
CA ASP A 174 9.01 -7.66 -21.22
C ASP A 174 7.86 -6.74 -20.79
N ALA A 175 6.81 -7.30 -20.19
CA ALA A 175 5.75 -6.54 -19.56
C ALA A 175 6.28 -5.67 -18.41
N ALA A 176 7.20 -6.19 -17.59
CA ALA A 176 7.83 -5.43 -16.51
C ALA A 176 8.68 -4.26 -17.05
N ILE A 177 9.49 -4.49 -18.08
CA ILE A 177 10.29 -3.45 -18.77
C ILE A 177 9.36 -2.39 -19.37
N SER A 178 8.25 -2.79 -19.98
CA SER A 178 7.25 -1.88 -20.54
C SER A 178 6.64 -0.97 -19.46
N TRP A 179 6.34 -1.49 -18.27
CA TRP A 179 5.93 -0.65 -17.13
C TRP A 179 7.07 0.25 -16.65
N ALA A 180 8.27 -0.28 -16.48
CA ALA A 180 9.44 0.49 -16.06
C ALA A 180 9.73 1.68 -16.99
N ALA A 181 9.66 1.49 -18.31
CA ALA A 181 9.88 2.55 -19.30
C ALA A 181 8.82 3.67 -19.25
N ARG A 182 7.62 3.39 -18.73
CA ARG A 182 6.55 4.38 -18.52
C ARG A 182 6.68 5.15 -17.21
N CYS A 183 7.55 4.72 -16.30
CA CYS A 183 7.77 5.43 -15.04
C CYS A 183 8.38 6.82 -15.32
N PRO A 184 7.89 7.91 -14.71
CA PRO A 184 8.49 9.23 -14.85
C PRO A 184 10.00 9.24 -14.50
N GLY A 185 10.41 8.39 -13.56
CA GLY A 185 11.80 8.21 -13.16
C GLY A 185 12.73 7.69 -14.26
N ALA A 186 12.21 6.96 -15.26
CA ALA A 186 13.01 6.48 -16.39
C ALA A 186 13.56 7.60 -17.27
N SER A 187 12.89 8.76 -17.29
CA SER A 187 13.33 9.94 -18.05
C SER A 187 14.30 10.85 -17.28
N ALA A 188 14.31 10.76 -15.95
CA ALA A 188 15.06 11.64 -15.05
C ALA A 188 16.21 10.92 -14.32
N GLY A 189 16.36 9.62 -14.53
CA GLY A 189 17.31 8.75 -13.86
C GLY A 189 17.25 7.34 -14.43
N THR A 190 17.46 6.33 -13.59
CA THR A 190 17.60 4.93 -14.01
C THR A 190 16.55 4.05 -13.34
N MET A 191 15.94 3.14 -14.12
CA MET A 191 15.05 2.10 -13.62
C MET A 191 15.76 0.74 -13.67
N GLU A 192 15.90 0.06 -12.54
CA GLU A 192 16.36 -1.33 -12.50
C GLU A 192 15.16 -2.26 -12.31
N VAL A 193 15.00 -3.25 -13.19
CA VAL A 193 13.93 -4.24 -13.13
C VAL A 193 14.49 -5.55 -12.60
N ARG A 194 14.05 -5.96 -11.42
CA ARG A 194 14.50 -7.20 -10.78
C ARG A 194 13.33 -8.17 -10.58
N PRO A 195 13.40 -9.41 -11.08
CA PRO A 195 12.44 -10.44 -10.71
C PRO A 195 12.52 -10.72 -9.21
N ILE A 196 11.37 -10.88 -8.56
CA ILE A 196 11.30 -11.43 -7.21
C ILE A 196 11.45 -12.94 -7.32
N TRP A 197 12.36 -13.51 -6.54
CA TRP A 197 12.52 -14.95 -6.43
C TRP A 197 11.40 -15.51 -5.53
N PRO A 198 10.45 -16.32 -6.04
CA PRO A 198 9.44 -16.93 -5.20
C PRO A 198 10.09 -17.89 -4.21
N MET A 199 9.69 -17.87 -2.94
CA MET A 199 10.30 -18.72 -1.91
C MET A 199 10.25 -20.21 -2.27
N ALA A 200 9.16 -20.67 -2.90
CA ALA A 200 9.00 -22.04 -3.35
C ALA A 200 10.07 -22.43 -4.40
N GLU A 201 10.39 -21.54 -5.32
CA GLU A 201 11.41 -21.75 -6.35
C GLU A 201 12.82 -21.65 -5.76
N TYR A 202 13.06 -20.66 -4.89
CA TYR A 202 14.33 -20.48 -4.20
C TYR A 202 14.75 -21.75 -3.44
N MET A 203 13.84 -22.32 -2.66
CA MET A 203 14.18 -23.52 -1.87
C MET A 203 14.53 -24.70 -2.78
N THR A 204 13.80 -24.92 -3.87
CA THR A 204 14.11 -25.99 -4.83
C THR A 204 15.50 -25.83 -5.46
N THR A 205 15.96 -24.61 -5.73
CA THR A 205 17.30 -24.40 -6.33
C THR A 205 18.45 -24.74 -5.38
N TYR A 206 18.27 -24.60 -4.07
CA TYR A 206 19.36 -24.74 -3.09
C TYR A 206 19.26 -26.01 -2.23
N THR A 207 18.15 -26.74 -2.29
CA THR A 207 17.98 -28.02 -1.57
C THR A 207 17.99 -29.25 -2.49
N ALA A 208 18.20 -29.08 -3.79
CA ALA A 208 18.27 -30.16 -4.77
C ALA A 208 19.70 -30.69 -4.98
#